data_AF-A0A3D5RQZ9-F1
#
_entry.id   AF-A0A3D5RQZ9-F1
#
_cell.length_a   1.000
_cell.length_b   1.000
_cell.length_c   1.000
_cell.angle_alpha   90.00
_cell.angle_beta   90.00
_cell.angle_gamma   90.00
#
_symmetry.space_group_name_H-M   'P 1'
#
loop_
_entity.id
_entity.type
_entity.pdbx_description
1 polymer ?
#
loop_
_entity_poly.entity_id
_entity_poly.type
_entity_poly.pdbx_seq_one_letter_code
_entity_poly.pdbx_strand_id
1 'polypeptide(L)'
;MINHENDSGIEETNALAKEELGGENSALIPSEEADQIANQDEGRDSRFSTDLRILEALLFATSEPVTEHMISERLNSGADIPALLEELKTVYKGRGVELLQASGRWSFRTAPDISDRLKLEKFVPRKLSRAAIETLAII
;
A
#
# COMPACT_ATOMS: atom_id res chain seq x y z
N MET A 1 -21.15 -36.89 77.61
CA MET A 1 -21.24 -38.26 77.08
C MET A 1 -20.74 -38.23 75.65
N ILE A 2 -19.79 -39.12 75.34
CA ILE A 2 -19.01 -39.18 74.11
C ILE A 2 -19.63 -40.23 73.17
N ASN A 3 -19.39 -40.06 71.86
CA ASN A 3 -19.26 -41.05 70.77
C ASN A 3 -20.46 -41.36 69.85
N HIS A 4 -20.30 -41.03 68.56
CA HIS A 4 -20.17 -42.00 67.45
C HIS A 4 -19.50 -41.25 66.28
N GLU A 5 -18.18 -41.37 66.11
CA GLU A 5 -17.48 -42.21 65.12
C GLU A 5 -17.42 -41.64 63.68
N ASN A 6 -16.19 -41.30 63.31
CA ASN A 6 -15.67 -41.20 61.95
C ASN A 6 -15.52 -42.60 61.32
N ASP A 7 -15.68 -42.68 59.99
CA ASP A 7 -14.86 -43.50 59.07
C ASP A 7 -15.29 -43.12 57.62
N SER A 8 -14.47 -42.98 56.56
CA SER A 8 -13.04 -43.18 56.32
C SER A 8 -12.67 -42.61 54.92
N GLY A 9 -11.41 -42.17 54.78
CA GLY A 9 -10.54 -42.14 53.58
C GLY A 9 -10.89 -41.16 52.44
N ILE A 10 -10.11 -40.14 52.05
CA ILE A 10 -8.65 -39.99 51.76
C ILE A 10 -8.11 -41.03 50.78
N GLU A 11 -7.73 -40.58 49.57
CA GLU A 11 -6.40 -40.75 48.95
C GLU A 11 -6.41 -40.03 47.56
N GLU A 12 -5.60 -38.98 47.38
CA GLU A 12 -4.29 -39.04 46.69
C GLU A 12 -4.46 -39.33 45.18
N THR A 13 -4.07 -38.49 44.21
CA THR A 13 -2.70 -38.06 43.93
C THR A 13 -2.68 -37.11 42.72
N ASN A 14 -1.65 -36.29 42.74
CA ASN A 14 -1.17 -35.34 41.75
C ASN A 14 -0.60 -36.04 40.49
N ALA A 15 -0.97 -35.64 39.26
CA ALA A 15 -0.13 -35.88 38.06
C ALA A 15 -0.58 -35.11 36.80
N LEU A 16 0.14 -34.00 36.55
CA LEU A 16 0.75 -33.60 35.28
C LEU A 16 -0.03 -33.69 33.94
N ALA A 17 -0.23 -32.48 33.38
CA ALA A 17 0.45 -31.97 32.17
C ALA A 17 -0.31 -31.89 30.84
N LYS A 18 -0.35 -30.63 30.35
CA LYS A 18 -0.44 -30.11 28.97
C LYS A 18 -1.83 -29.93 28.36
N GLU A 19 -2.29 -28.68 28.35
CA GLU A 19 -2.35 -27.89 27.10
C GLU A 19 -2.46 -26.38 27.44
N GLU A 20 -1.34 -25.70 27.26
CA GLU A 20 -1.22 -24.25 27.11
C GLU A 20 -1.62 -23.88 25.67
N LEU A 21 -2.56 -22.94 25.47
CA LEU A 21 -2.53 -22.05 24.30
C LEU A 21 -3.48 -20.84 24.43
N GLY A 22 -2.88 -19.66 24.56
CA GLY A 22 -3.40 -18.36 24.14
C GLY A 22 -4.26 -17.66 25.19
N GLY A 23 -3.83 -16.58 25.82
CA GLY A 23 -3.27 -15.41 25.15
C GLY A 23 -4.16 -14.19 25.44
N GLU A 24 -4.25 -13.85 26.72
CA GLU A 24 -4.06 -12.51 27.31
C GLU A 24 -4.63 -11.27 26.58
N ASN A 25 -5.45 -10.53 27.34
CA ASN A 25 -5.84 -9.12 27.18
C ASN A 25 -6.81 -8.73 26.06
N SER A 26 -8.10 -8.95 26.35
CA SER A 26 -9.16 -8.03 25.93
C SER A 26 -9.01 -6.70 26.69
N ALA A 27 -8.13 -5.83 26.21
CA ALA A 27 -8.10 -4.44 26.65
C ALA A 27 -9.37 -3.77 26.11
N LEU A 28 -10.35 -3.55 26.99
CA LEU A 28 -11.41 -2.58 26.79
C LEU A 28 -10.76 -1.23 26.51
N ILE A 29 -10.67 -0.86 25.23
CA ILE A 29 -10.34 0.51 24.83
C ILE A 29 -11.47 1.40 25.35
N PRO A 30 -11.20 2.36 26.25
CA PRO A 30 -12.22 3.34 26.65
C PRO A 30 -12.71 4.10 25.41
N SER A 31 -14.02 4.31 25.32
CA SER A 31 -14.71 4.93 24.18
C SER A 31 -14.21 6.34 23.80
N GLU A 32 -13.34 6.94 24.61
CA GLU A 32 -12.76 8.27 24.38
C GLU A 32 -11.53 8.25 23.45
N GLU A 33 -10.93 7.08 23.19
CA GLU A 33 -9.76 6.96 22.31
C GLU A 33 -10.13 6.69 20.83
N ALA A 34 -11.34 6.20 20.57
CA ALA A 34 -11.83 5.98 19.20
C ALA A 34 -12.05 7.29 18.43
N ASP A 35 -12.47 8.35 19.12
CA ASP A 35 -12.72 9.68 18.54
C ASP A 35 -11.42 10.45 18.25
N GLN A 36 -10.28 10.02 18.81
CA GLN A 36 -8.98 10.67 18.63
C GLN A 36 -8.24 10.24 17.36
N ILE A 37 -8.63 9.14 16.73
CA ILE A 37 -8.07 8.70 15.44
C ILE A 37 -8.62 9.56 14.27
N ALA A 38 -9.76 10.23 14.46
CA ALA A 38 -10.39 11.05 13.42
C ALA A 38 -9.75 12.44 13.24
N ASN A 39 -8.96 12.92 14.20
CA ASN A 39 -8.47 14.31 14.25
C ASN A 39 -6.95 14.43 13.99
N GLN A 40 -6.44 13.76 12.95
CA GLN A 40 -5.09 13.97 12.41
C GLN A 40 -5.08 14.69 11.05
N ASP A 41 -6.05 15.59 10.81
CA ASP A 41 -6.15 16.36 9.56
C ASP A 41 -5.71 17.84 9.71
N GLU A 42 -5.41 18.26 10.94
CA GLU A 42 -5.02 19.62 11.31
C GLU A 42 -3.57 19.91 10.86
N GLY A 43 -3.39 20.22 9.57
CA GLY A 43 -2.10 20.60 9.00
C GLY A 43 -1.94 20.33 7.51
N ARG A 44 -2.95 19.75 6.84
CA ARG A 44 -2.89 19.53 5.40
C ARG A 44 -3.12 20.83 4.64
N ASP A 45 -2.30 21.08 3.64
CA ASP A 45 -2.52 22.15 2.67
C ASP A 45 -3.95 22.03 2.08
N SER A 46 -4.88 22.84 2.57
CA SER A 46 -6.32 22.85 2.20
C SER A 46 -6.59 23.27 0.75
N ARG A 47 -5.53 23.48 -0.05
CA ARG A 47 -5.61 23.94 -1.44
C ARG A 47 -6.13 22.88 -2.41
N PHE A 48 -6.00 21.60 -2.06
CA PHE A 48 -6.42 20.49 -2.91
C PHE A 48 -7.54 19.69 -2.26
N SER A 49 -8.55 19.35 -3.05
CA SER A 49 -9.64 18.48 -2.58
C SER A 49 -9.12 17.08 -2.27
N THR A 50 -9.82 16.36 -1.39
CA THR A 50 -9.49 14.97 -1.06
C THR A 50 -9.51 14.08 -2.31
N ASP A 51 -10.48 14.27 -3.20
CA ASP A 51 -10.60 13.50 -4.43
C ASP A 51 -9.42 13.74 -5.38
N LEU A 52 -8.94 14.98 -5.50
CA LEU A 52 -7.78 15.30 -6.33
C LEU A 52 -6.51 14.59 -5.80
N ARG A 53 -6.34 14.55 -4.48
CA ARG A 53 -5.21 13.87 -3.83
C ARG A 53 -5.28 12.35 -4.01
N ILE A 54 -6.47 11.76 -3.93
CA ILE A 54 -6.67 10.33 -4.21
C ILE A 54 -6.36 10.02 -5.67
N LEU A 55 -6.84 10.86 -6.61
CA LEU A 55 -6.57 10.72 -8.03
C LEU A 55 -5.06 10.78 -8.33
N GLU A 56 -4.35 11.75 -7.76
CA GLU A 56 -2.90 11.88 -7.88
C GLU A 56 -2.19 10.62 -7.38
N ALA A 57 -2.55 10.15 -6.18
CA ALA A 57 -1.97 8.96 -5.57
C ALA A 57 -2.23 7.69 -6.41
N LEU A 58 -3.43 7.56 -6.96
CA LEU A 58 -3.80 6.44 -7.84
C LEU A 58 -2.93 6.43 -9.09
N LEU A 59 -2.85 7.56 -9.81
CA LEU A 59 -2.06 7.69 -11.03
C LEU A 59 -0.56 7.48 -10.80
N PHE A 60 -0.07 7.90 -9.62
CA PHE A 60 1.32 7.69 -9.22
C PHE A 60 1.63 6.21 -8.93
N ALA A 61 0.72 5.51 -8.25
CA ALA A 61 0.94 4.12 -7.85
C ALA A 61 0.85 3.12 -9.01
N THR A 62 0.19 3.49 -10.11
CA THR A 62 -0.01 2.59 -11.27
C THR A 62 1.14 2.64 -12.26
N SER A 63 1.65 1.47 -12.64
CA SER A 63 2.68 1.33 -13.69
C SER A 63 2.12 1.41 -15.12
N GLU A 64 0.82 1.17 -15.28
CA GLU A 64 0.11 1.18 -16.57
C GLU A 64 -0.90 2.33 -16.67
N PRO A 65 -1.17 2.86 -17.88
CA PRO A 65 -2.18 3.90 -18.06
C PRO A 65 -3.59 3.45 -17.64
N VAL A 66 -4.24 4.25 -16.80
CA VAL A 66 -5.54 3.97 -16.20
C VAL A 66 -6.68 4.57 -17.02
N THR A 67 -7.85 3.94 -17.01
CA THR A 67 -9.06 4.49 -17.62
C THR A 67 -9.83 5.35 -16.62
N GLU A 68 -10.68 6.25 -17.12
CA GLU A 68 -11.61 7.01 -16.26
C GLU A 68 -12.55 6.10 -15.46
N HIS A 69 -12.90 4.94 -16.02
CA HIS A 69 -13.68 3.93 -15.30
C HIS A 69 -12.93 3.39 -14.07
N MET A 70 -11.66 3.04 -14.20
CA MET A 70 -10.85 2.59 -13.05
C MET A 70 -10.68 3.70 -12.00
N ILE A 71 -10.57 4.95 -12.44
CA ILE A 71 -10.53 6.11 -11.55
C ILE A 71 -11.86 6.22 -10.78
N SER A 72 -13.00 6.04 -11.44
CA SER A 72 -14.33 6.12 -10.82
C SER A 72 -14.55 5.10 -9.70
N GLU A 73 -13.93 3.92 -9.78
CA GLU A 73 -14.01 2.88 -8.75
C GLU A 73 -13.24 3.22 -7.46
N ARG A 74 -12.47 4.29 -7.46
CA ARG A 74 -11.60 4.71 -6.34
C ARG A 74 -11.97 6.07 -5.77
N LEU A 75 -12.78 6.85 -6.48
CA LEU A 75 -13.25 8.15 -6.05
C LEU A 75 -14.65 8.06 -5.44
N ASN A 76 -15.03 9.11 -4.72
CA ASN A 76 -16.36 9.23 -4.14
C ASN A 76 -17.44 9.23 -5.24
N SER A 77 -18.61 8.68 -4.90
CA SER A 77 -19.79 8.70 -5.76
C SER A 77 -20.17 10.13 -6.13
N GLY A 78 -20.07 10.48 -7.42
CA GLY A 78 -20.41 11.81 -7.93
C GLY A 78 -19.23 12.76 -8.16
N ALA A 79 -17.98 12.30 -7.99
CA ALA A 79 -16.81 13.08 -8.36
C ALA A 79 -16.81 13.41 -9.87
N ASP A 80 -16.54 14.67 -10.22
CA ASP A 80 -16.36 15.11 -11.61
C ASP A 80 -14.95 14.75 -12.08
N ILE A 81 -14.80 13.52 -12.59
CA ILE A 81 -13.52 12.96 -13.03
C ILE A 81 -12.87 13.83 -14.13
N PRO A 82 -13.58 14.27 -15.19
CA PRO A 82 -13.01 15.18 -16.18
C PRO A 82 -12.45 16.47 -15.57
N ALA A 83 -13.19 17.10 -14.63
CA ALA A 83 -12.71 18.32 -13.99
C ALA A 83 -11.46 18.06 -13.13
N LEU A 84 -11.45 16.97 -12.36
CA LEU A 84 -10.29 16.60 -11.52
C LEU A 84 -9.04 16.29 -12.36
N LEU A 85 -9.21 15.64 -13.52
CA LEU A 85 -8.09 15.35 -14.43
C LEU A 85 -7.51 16.62 -15.05
N GLU A 86 -8.34 17.57 -15.46
CA GLU A 86 -7.86 18.85 -16.01
C GLU A 86 -7.25 19.76 -14.92
N GLU A 87 -7.79 19.73 -13.70
CA GLU A 87 -7.18 20.38 -12.54
C GLU A 87 -5.79 19.78 -12.26
N LEU A 88 -5.68 18.45 -12.18
CA LEU A 88 -4.42 17.77 -11.91
C LEU A 88 -3.38 18.05 -12.99
N LYS A 89 -3.79 18.02 -14.25
CA LYS A 89 -2.95 18.39 -15.40
C LYS A 89 -2.44 19.84 -15.30
N THR A 90 -3.27 20.75 -14.81
CA THR A 90 -2.88 22.15 -14.57
C THR A 90 -1.86 22.26 -13.44
N VAL A 91 -2.07 21.53 -12.33
CA VAL A 91 -1.14 21.49 -11.19
C VAL A 91 0.25 21.01 -11.60
N TYR A 92 0.32 20.03 -12.50
CA TYR A 92 1.58 19.44 -12.99
C TYR A 92 2.19 20.13 -14.21
N LYS A 93 1.52 21.14 -14.78
CA LYS A 93 2.04 21.87 -15.95
C LYS A 93 3.39 22.52 -15.63
N GLY A 94 4.40 22.26 -16.45
CA GLY A 94 5.74 22.82 -16.29
C GLY A 94 6.56 22.20 -15.15
N ARG A 95 6.11 21.08 -14.57
CA ARG A 95 6.92 20.25 -13.67
C ARG A 95 7.65 19.17 -14.46
N GLY A 96 8.63 18.50 -13.85
CA GLY A 96 9.38 17.42 -14.51
C GLY A 96 8.57 16.14 -14.79
N VAL A 97 7.35 16.05 -14.27
CA VAL A 97 6.39 15.00 -14.56
C VAL A 97 5.09 15.68 -14.97
N GLU A 98 4.48 15.22 -16.06
CA GLU A 98 3.24 15.75 -16.60
C GLU A 98 2.19 14.63 -16.74
N LEU A 99 0.92 15.01 -16.62
CA LEU A 99 -0.19 14.09 -16.84
C LEU A 99 -0.54 14.04 -18.33
N LEU A 100 -0.48 12.84 -18.93
CA LEU A 100 -0.76 12.62 -20.35
C LEU A 100 -1.99 11.73 -20.53
N GLN A 101 -2.83 12.10 -21.50
CA GLN A 101 -3.90 11.25 -22.03
C GLN A 101 -3.46 10.60 -23.35
N ALA A 102 -3.54 9.27 -23.44
CA ALA A 102 -3.29 8.52 -24.66
C ALA A 102 -4.32 7.39 -24.79
N SER A 103 -5.01 7.31 -25.93
CA SER A 103 -6.01 6.27 -26.22
C SER A 103 -7.09 6.14 -25.13
N GLY A 104 -7.57 7.27 -24.60
CA GLY A 104 -8.57 7.30 -23.52
C GLY A 104 -8.05 6.84 -22.15
N ARG A 105 -6.73 6.77 -21.97
CA ARG A 105 -6.08 6.39 -20.71
C ARG A 105 -5.16 7.49 -20.23
N TRP A 106 -4.99 7.55 -18.92
CA TRP A 106 -4.24 8.59 -18.21
C TRP A 106 -3.02 7.98 -17.53
N SER A 107 -1.88 8.67 -17.60
CA SER A 107 -0.66 8.26 -16.88
C SER A 107 0.27 9.44 -16.67
N PHE A 108 1.06 9.40 -15.60
CA PHE A 108 2.19 10.31 -15.44
C PHE A 108 3.34 9.92 -16.38
N ARG A 109 3.94 10.93 -17.00
CA ARG A 109 5.11 10.79 -17.87
C ARG A 109 6.14 11.85 -17.53
N THR A 110 7.40 11.54 -17.77
CA THR A 110 8.47 12.54 -17.72
C THR A 110 8.18 13.66 -18.70
N ALA A 111 8.35 14.90 -18.26
CA ALA A 111 8.17 16.07 -19.10
C ALA A 111 9.11 16.01 -20.32
N PRO A 112 8.63 16.37 -21.53
CA PRO A 112 9.36 16.14 -22.77
C PRO A 112 10.68 16.91 -22.84
N ASP A 113 10.74 18.09 -22.24
CA ASP A 113 11.90 18.99 -22.20
C ASP A 113 13.10 18.41 -21.42
N ILE A 114 12.86 17.55 -20.42
CA ILE A 114 13.90 16.89 -19.64
C ILE A 114 14.02 15.38 -19.91
N SER A 115 13.11 14.81 -20.71
CA SER A 115 13.04 13.37 -20.98
C SER A 115 14.36 12.78 -21.49
N ASP A 116 15.07 13.50 -22.36
CA ASP A 116 16.36 13.07 -22.93
C ASP A 116 17.45 12.90 -21.89
N ARG A 117 17.44 13.71 -20.82
CA ARG A 117 18.45 13.65 -19.74
C ARG A 117 18.24 12.48 -18.80
N LEU A 118 17.05 11.86 -18.84
CA LEU A 118 16.65 10.76 -17.98
C LEU A 118 16.62 9.42 -18.72
N LYS A 119 17.06 9.41 -20.00
CA LYS A 119 17.28 8.17 -20.76
C LYS A 119 18.38 7.36 -20.08
N LEU A 120 17.99 6.30 -19.40
CA LEU A 120 18.93 5.29 -18.90
C LEU A 120 19.48 4.53 -20.10
N GLU A 121 20.79 4.65 -20.34
CA GLU A 121 21.50 3.77 -21.26
C GLU A 121 21.51 2.36 -20.69
N LYS A 122 20.55 1.55 -21.10
CA LYS A 122 20.53 0.14 -20.74
C LYS A 122 21.51 -0.60 -21.63
N PHE A 123 22.72 -0.85 -21.12
CA PHE A 123 23.65 -1.76 -21.78
C PHE A 123 23.00 -3.15 -21.83
N VAL A 124 22.58 -3.58 -23.01
CA VAL A 124 22.10 -4.95 -23.22
C VAL A 124 23.33 -5.80 -23.48
N PRO A 125 23.84 -6.58 -22.51
CA PRO A 125 24.97 -7.46 -22.77
C PRO A 125 24.55 -8.45 -23.84
N ARG A 126 25.17 -8.36 -25.02
CA ARG A 126 24.96 -9.38 -26.06
C ARG A 126 25.49 -10.69 -25.49
N LYS A 127 24.66 -11.74 -25.51
CA LYS A 127 25.15 -13.09 -25.20
C LYS A 127 26.29 -13.41 -26.16
N LEU A 128 27.44 -13.81 -25.62
CA LEU A 128 28.52 -14.33 -26.43
C LEU A 128 27.99 -15.51 -27.26
N SER A 129 28.35 -15.55 -28.55
CA SER A 129 28.01 -16.71 -29.38
C SER A 129 28.75 -17.94 -28.87
N ARG A 130 28.22 -19.13 -29.19
CA ARG A 130 28.88 -20.39 -28.82
C ARG A 130 30.34 -20.44 -29.29
N ALA A 131 30.61 -19.99 -30.52
CA ALA A 131 31.97 -19.91 -31.08
C ALA A 131 32.88 -18.94 -30.30
N ALA A 132 32.35 -17.81 -29.81
CA ALA A 132 33.11 -16.87 -28.99
C ALA A 132 33.45 -17.45 -27.61
N ILE A 133 32.52 -18.19 -27.01
CA ILE A 133 32.76 -18.91 -25.75
C ILE A 133 33.81 -20.00 -25.93
N GLU A 134 33.71 -20.77 -27.01
CA GLU A 134 34.69 -21.82 -27.34
C GLU A 134 36.10 -21.24 -27.52
N THR A 135 36.22 -20.09 -28.17
CA THR A 135 37.53 -19.41 -28.31
C THR A 135 38.06 -18.94 -26.96
N LEU A 136 37.22 -18.34 -26.11
CA LEU A 136 37.61 -17.86 -24.79
C LEU A 136 38.06 -19.00 -23.85
N ALA A 137 37.60 -20.24 -24.10
CA ALA A 137 37.93 -21.40 -23.29
C ALA A 137 39.28 -22.07 -23.66
N ILE A 138 39.86 -21.70 -24.80
CA ILE A 138 41.12 -22.30 -25.31
C ILE A 138 42.35 -21.49 -24.87
N ILE A 139 42.20 -20.19 -24.58
CA ILE A 139 43.29 -19.26 -24.20
C ILE A 139 43.57 -19.36 -22.71
#